data_AF-A0A372J5I5-F1
#
_entry.id   AF-A0A372J5I5-F1
#
_cell.length_a   1.000
_cell.length_b   1.000
_cell.length_c   1.000
_cell.angle_alpha   90.00
_cell.angle_beta   90.00
_cell.angle_gamma   90.00
#
_symmetry.space_group_name_H-M   'P 1'
#
loop_
_entity.id
_entity.type
_entity.pdbx_description
1 polymer ?
#
loop_
_entity_poly.entity_id
_entity_poly.type
_entity_poly.pdbx_seq_one_letter_code
_entity_poly.pdbx_strand_id
1 'polypeptide(L)' 'MTTILTATVPPAGATGAGIRDVLEADFARACTEWSAARSRQAAKDTPAHRAAVAGCRARIDAVLDMHLDARGR' A
#
# COMPACT_ATOMS: atom_id res chain seq x y z
N MET A 1 28.28 -10.93 -4.19
CA MET A 1 27.03 -10.26 -4.63
C MET A 1 26.55 -9.42 -3.46
N THR A 2 26.76 -8.10 -3.52
CA THR A 2 26.43 -7.18 -2.43
C THR A 2 25.17 -6.42 -2.80
N THR A 3 24.06 -6.71 -2.11
CA THR A 3 22.81 -5.97 -2.28
C THR A 3 22.87 -4.72 -1.42
N ILE A 4 22.92 -3.55 -2.05
CA ILE A 4 22.87 -2.26 -1.35
C ILE A 4 21.39 -1.97 -1.06
N LEU A 5 21.01 -2.03 0.22
CA LEU A 5 19.72 -1.55 0.69
C LEU A 5 19.76 -0.02 0.72
N THR A 6 19.19 0.62 -0.30
CA THR A 6 18.95 2.06 -0.27
C THR A 6 17.76 2.33 0.66
N ALA A 7 18.05 2.71 1.90
CA ALA A 7 17.05 3.27 2.79
C ALA A 7 16.67 4.66 2.28
N THR A 8 15.51 4.78 1.64
CA THR A 8 14.92 6.08 1.31
C THR A 8 14.56 6.78 2.61
N VAL A 9 15.38 7.75 3.02
CA VAL A 9 15.05 8.69 4.09
C VAL A 9 14.01 9.67 3.55
N PRO A 10 12.80 9.75 4.12
CA PRO A 10 11.84 10.77 3.70
C PRO A 10 12.35 12.15 4.16
N PRO A 11 12.28 13.19 3.30
CA PRO A 11 12.71 14.52 3.69
C PRO A 11 11.82 15.05 4.82
N ALA A 12 12.48 15.52 5.88
CA ALA A 12 11.88 16.27 6.97
C ALA A 12 11.31 17.60 6.43
N GLY A 13 10.07 17.54 5.94
CA GLY A 13 9.39 18.68 5.33
C GLY A 13 7.98 18.37 4.84
N ALA A 14 7.37 17.28 5.33
CA ALA A 14 6.01 16.94 4.96
C ALA A 14 5.03 17.82 5.76
N THR A 15 4.73 19.00 5.22
CA THR A 15 3.47 19.70 5.51
C THR A 15 2.31 18.72 5.29
N GLY A 16 1.17 18.91 5.97
CA GLY A 16 0.03 17.97 5.88
C GLY A 16 -0.43 17.64 4.45
N ALA A 17 -0.13 18.52 3.48
CA ALA A 17 -0.30 18.26 2.05
C ALA A 17 0.62 17.13 1.52
N GLY A 18 1.91 17.13 1.88
CA GLY A 18 2.86 16.12 1.40
C GLY A 18 2.63 14.72 1.97
N ILE A 19 2.15 14.60 3.21
CA ILE A 19 1.72 13.30 3.77
C ILE A 19 0.50 12.77 3.01
N ARG A 20 -0.45 13.66 2.70
CA ARG A 20 -1.65 13.29 1.95
C ARG A 20 -1.32 12.79 0.55
N ASP A 21 -0.46 13.48 -0.19
CA ASP A 21 -0.05 13.05 -1.54
C ASP A 21 0.61 11.66 -1.53
N VAL A 22 1.42 11.38 -0.50
CA VAL A 22 2.05 10.05 -0.31
C VAL A 22 0.99 8.99 -0.02
N LEU A 23 0.03 9.26 0.87
CA LEU A 23 -1.05 8.33 1.19
C LEU A 23 -1.97 8.07 -0.02
N GLU A 24 -2.27 9.09 -0.82
CA GLU A 24 -3.04 8.94 -2.07
C GLU A 24 -2.30 8.05 -3.08
N ALA A 25 -0.98 8.26 -3.25
CA ALA A 25 -0.16 7.43 -4.13
C ALA A 25 -0.08 5.97 -3.64
N ASP A 26 0.09 5.75 -2.34
CA ASP A 26 0.15 4.40 -1.76
C ASP A 26 -1.20 3.69 -1.83
N PHE A 27 -2.31 4.42 -1.63
CA PHE A 27 -3.66 3.88 -1.81
C PHE A 27 -3.90 3.42 -3.25
N ALA A 28 -3.54 4.24 -4.23
CA ALA A 28 -3.67 3.92 -5.65
C ALA A 28 -2.84 2.68 -6.03
N ARG A 29 -1.62 2.56 -5.50
CA ARG A 29 -0.76 1.38 -5.69
C ARG A 29 -1.40 0.14 -5.07
N ALA A 30 -1.87 0.22 -3.83
CA ALA A 30 -2.49 -0.89 -3.13
C ALA A 30 -3.77 -1.39 -3.85
N CYS A 31 -4.57 -0.49 -4.41
CA CYS A 31 -5.74 -0.85 -5.23
C CYS A 31 -5.36 -1.58 -6.51
N THR A 32 -4.29 -1.14 -7.19
CA THR A 32 -3.78 -1.81 -8.40
C THR A 32 -3.28 -3.22 -8.09
N GLU A 33 -2.51 -3.37 -7.00
CA GLU A 33 -2.03 -4.66 -6.52
C GLU A 33 -3.19 -5.60 -6.14
N TRP A 34 -4.21 -5.07 -5.45
CA TRP A 34 -5.41 -5.82 -5.09
C TRP A 34 -6.17 -6.32 -6.32
N SER A 35 -6.38 -5.46 -7.32
CA SER A 35 -7.05 -5.83 -8.58
C SER A 35 -6.29 -6.94 -9.32
N ALA A 36 -4.95 -6.84 -9.39
CA ALA A 36 -4.11 -7.86 -9.98
C ALA A 36 -4.16 -9.18 -9.20
N ALA A 37 -4.08 -9.13 -7.86
CA ALA A 37 -4.19 -10.31 -7.01
C ALA A 37 -5.56 -10.98 -7.15
N ARG A 38 -6.63 -10.20 -7.24
CA ARG A 38 -8.00 -10.70 -7.42
C ARG A 38 -8.19 -11.34 -8.79
N SER A 39 -7.61 -10.76 -9.84
CA SER A 39 -7.61 -11.34 -11.18
C SER A 39 -6.88 -12.70 -11.19
N ARG A 40 -5.74 -12.81 -10.51
CA ARG A 40 -5.02 -14.09 -10.36
C ARG A 40 -5.81 -15.13 -9.57
N GLN A 41 -6.49 -14.71 -8.50
CA GLN A 41 -7.37 -15.60 -7.74
C GLN A 41 -8.54 -16.10 -8.59
N ALA A 42 -9.17 -15.21 -9.37
CA ALA A 42 -10.28 -15.56 -10.26
C ALA A 42 -9.85 -16.54 -11.36
N ALA A 43 -8.64 -16.36 -11.91
CA ALA A 43 -8.09 -17.29 -12.90
C ALA A 43 -7.80 -18.67 -12.30
N LYS A 44 -7.30 -18.72 -11.06
CA LYS A 44 -7.04 -19.96 -10.32
C LYS A 44 -7.06 -19.71 -8.82
N ASP A 45 -8.01 -20.29 -8.10
CA ASP A 45 -8.01 -20.13 -6.64
C ASP A 45 -6.96 -21.06 -6.00
N THR A 46 -5.94 -20.46 -5.41
CA THR A 46 -4.90 -21.17 -4.64
C THR A 46 -4.74 -20.51 -3.28
N PRO A 47 -4.27 -21.24 -2.24
CA PRO A 47 -3.96 -20.64 -0.94
C PRO A 47 -3.04 -19.42 -1.04
N ALA A 48 -2.05 -19.46 -1.94
CA ALA A 48 -1.14 -18.34 -2.19
C ALA A 48 -1.87 -17.11 -2.75
N HIS A 49 -2.81 -17.30 -3.68
CA HIS A 49 -3.60 -16.18 -4.23
C HIS A 49 -4.56 -15.58 -3.21
N ARG A 50 -5.18 -16.42 -2.36
CA ARG A 50 -6.01 -15.93 -1.24
C ARG A 50 -5.18 -15.12 -0.24
N ALA A 51 -3.98 -15.59 0.10
CA ALA A 51 -3.06 -14.87 0.97
C ALA A 51 -2.63 -13.52 0.35
N ALA A 52 -2.36 -13.49 -0.97
CA ALA A 52 -2.03 -12.25 -1.67
C ALA A 52 -3.18 -11.23 -1.63
N VAL A 53 -4.42 -11.67 -1.86
CA VAL A 53 -5.61 -10.80 -1.77
C VAL A 53 -5.82 -10.29 -0.34
N ALA A 54 -5.64 -11.15 0.68
CA ALA A 54 -5.72 -10.75 2.08
C ALA A 54 -4.63 -9.72 2.45
N GLY A 55 -3.40 -9.92 2.00
CA GLY A 55 -2.31 -8.97 2.19
C GLY A 55 -2.56 -7.62 1.53
N CYS A 56 -3.11 -7.61 0.31
CA CYS A 56 -3.49 -6.36 -0.36
C CYS A 56 -4.60 -5.62 0.40
N ARG A 57 -5.61 -6.34 0.92
CA ARG A 57 -6.66 -5.75 1.77
C ARG A 57 -6.09 -5.11 3.02
N ALA A 58 -5.24 -5.83 3.75
CA ALA A 58 -4.60 -5.30 4.96
C ALA A 58 -3.78 -4.02 4.70
N ARG A 59 -3.11 -3.93 3.53
CA ARG A 59 -2.41 -2.70 3.12
C ARG A 59 -3.38 -1.54 2.84
N ILE A 60 -4.49 -1.81 2.15
CA ILE A 60 -5.52 -0.80 1.88
C ILE A 60 -6.09 -0.28 3.21
N ASP A 61 -6.44 -1.18 4.13
CA ASP A 61 -6.98 -0.82 5.44
C ASP A 61 -5.98 0.06 6.22
N ALA A 62 -4.69 -0.31 6.24
CA ALA A 62 -3.65 0.48 6.91
C ALA A 62 -3.49 1.89 6.31
N VAL A 63 -3.55 2.03 4.98
CA VAL A 63 -3.47 3.35 4.33
C VAL A 63 -4.70 4.21 4.64
N LEU A 64 -5.88 3.60 4.68
CA LEU A 64 -7.11 4.30 5.07
C LEU A 64 -7.05 4.76 6.53
N ASP A 65 -6.57 3.91 7.44
CA ASP A 65 -6.39 4.28 8.85
C ASP A 65 -5.42 5.47 8.99
N MET A 66 -4.30 5.46 8.27
CA MET A 66 -3.36 6.58 8.23
C MET A 66 -3.98 7.85 7.65
N HIS A 67 -4.83 7.73 6.63
CA HIS A 67 -5.54 8.87 6.05
C HIS A 67 -6.55 9.47 7.04
N LEU A 68 -7.25 8.63 7.81
CA LEU A 68 -8.18 9.08 8.85
C LEU A 68 -7.43 9.77 10.00
N ASP A 69 -6.30 9.23 10.45
CA ASP A 69 -5.45 9.85 11.48
C ASP A 69 -4.89 11.20 11.02
N ALA A 70 -4.45 11.30 9.76
CA ALA A 70 -3.96 12.55 9.19
C ALA A 70 -5.06 13.63 9.04
N ARG A 71 -6.34 13.25 8.95
CA ARG A 71 -7.49 14.16 8.85
C ARG A 71 -8.05 14.60 10.21
N GLY A 72 -7.79 13.84 11.27
CA GLY A 72 -8.29 14.10 12.63
C GLY A 72 -7.44 15.05 13.47
N ARG A 73 -6.39 15.66 12.90
CA ARG A 73 -5.51 16.64 13.56
C ARG A 73 -5.86 18.08 13.21
#